data_AF-A0A2L0CZG4-F1
#
_entry.id   AF-A0A2L0CZG4-F1
#
_cell.length_a   1.000
_cell.length_b   1.000
_cell.length_c   1.000
_cell.angle_alpha   90.00
_cell.angle_beta   90.00
_cell.angle_gamma   90.00
#
_symmetry.space_group_name_H-M   'P 1'
#
loop_
_entity.id
_entity.type
_entity.pdbx_description
1 polymer ?
#
loop_
_entity_poly.entity_id
_entity_poly.type
_entity_poly.pdbx_seq_one_letter_code
_entity_poly.pdbx_strand_id
1 'polypeptide(L)'
;RERSLSVVNMFLDEMAKEAKNIITAICDEQCKLSDKLLPKYCAILISQQLNRKKKDKNKKNAVEIEKPGKESYRKTRENLTTMDKLHMALTELSFAINYFSTVNVWEYTFAPREYLYQHLENRFARALVGMVMYNADTNEIAKPSELLVSVRAYMNVLQTIENYVHIDITRVFNNCLLQQTQAIDSHGDKTIAALYTQWYSEIFLRRVSAGNICFSMNQRAFVSLTAEGTIPFNPEEFSDINELRALAELIGPYGMKFLNETLMWHIASQVSELKKLAESNKEVLLSLRTNFDKPEIMKEQFKKLNNVENVLQRMTIIGVILSFRNLAQSCLADVLEERIPFLLSSIVDFRHHLPSGDPMKIVSEMTSAAGLPCKVDPTLTNALKMQKPESDGEEHLLVCLL
;
A
#
# COMPACT_ATOMS: atom_id res chain seq x y z
N ARG A 1 9.63 50.08 5.41
CA ARG A 1 10.22 48.92 4.68
C ARG A 1 9.75 47.60 5.25
N GLU A 2 10.10 47.26 6.49
CA GLU A 2 9.74 45.96 7.08
C GLU A 2 8.23 45.75 7.20
N ARG A 3 7.49 46.78 7.64
CA ARG A 3 6.03 46.72 7.72
C ARG A 3 5.36 46.40 6.37
N SER A 4 5.81 47.00 5.27
CA SER A 4 5.23 46.74 3.94
C SER A 4 5.55 45.33 3.44
N LEU A 5 6.76 44.83 3.71
CA LEU A 5 7.16 43.47 3.34
C LEU A 5 6.37 42.42 4.14
N SER A 6 6.23 42.64 5.46
CA SER A 6 5.45 41.77 6.34
C SER A 6 3.97 41.72 5.94
N VAL A 7 3.36 42.87 5.65
CA VAL A 7 1.96 42.96 5.26
C VAL A 7 1.69 42.28 3.92
N VAL A 8 2.57 42.46 2.93
CA VAL A 8 2.42 41.80 1.62
C VAL A 8 2.57 40.29 1.75
N ASN A 9 3.57 39.82 2.50
CA ASN A 9 3.73 38.39 2.78
C ASN A 9 2.49 37.82 3.47
N MET A 10 1.95 38.51 4.48
CA MET A 10 0.73 38.11 5.19
C MET A 10 -0.48 38.02 4.25
N PHE A 11 -0.70 39.01 3.38
CA PHE A 11 -1.85 38.97 2.46
C PHE A 11 -1.75 37.83 1.44
N LEU A 12 -0.57 37.63 0.85
CA LEU A 12 -0.37 36.54 -0.12
C LEU A 12 -0.52 35.16 0.55
N ASP A 13 -0.01 35.02 1.78
CA ASP A 13 -0.13 33.80 2.56
C ASP A 13 -1.60 33.50 2.96
N GLU A 14 -2.35 34.50 3.42
CA GLU A 14 -3.77 34.32 3.76
C GLU A 14 -4.65 34.03 2.53
N MET A 15 -4.38 34.68 1.39
CA MET A 15 -5.06 34.34 0.12
C MET A 15 -4.80 32.89 -0.30
N ALA A 16 -3.55 32.44 -0.22
CA ALA A 16 -3.18 31.07 -0.56
C ALA A 16 -3.78 30.05 0.42
N LYS A 17 -3.78 30.34 1.72
CA LYS A 17 -4.42 29.50 2.75
C LYS A 17 -5.91 29.34 2.50
N GLU A 18 -6.61 30.41 2.16
CA GLU A 18 -8.04 30.37 1.92
C GLU A 18 -8.36 29.57 0.66
N ALA A 19 -7.60 29.77 -0.43
CA ALA A 19 -7.74 28.95 -1.63
C ALA A 19 -7.52 27.45 -1.32
N LYS A 20 -6.46 27.13 -0.56
CA LYS A 20 -6.17 25.77 -0.09
C LYS A 20 -7.30 25.19 0.78
N ASN A 21 -7.95 25.99 1.64
CA ASN A 21 -9.10 25.55 2.45
C ASN A 21 -10.30 25.20 1.56
N ILE A 22 -10.62 26.06 0.59
CA ILE A 22 -11.71 25.83 -0.36
C ILE A 22 -11.45 24.57 -1.19
N ILE A 23 -10.23 24.42 -1.72
CA ILE A 23 -9.82 23.22 -2.48
C ILE A 23 -9.94 21.97 -1.61
N THR A 24 -9.52 22.04 -0.35
CA THR A 24 -9.67 20.93 0.61
C THR A 24 -11.14 20.51 0.74
N ALA A 25 -12.05 21.47 0.93
CA ALA A 25 -13.47 21.17 1.06
C ALA A 25 -14.04 20.55 -0.23
N ILE A 26 -13.60 21.01 -1.40
CA ILE A 26 -13.98 20.41 -2.69
C ILE A 26 -13.46 18.97 -2.79
N CYS A 27 -12.20 18.73 -2.41
CA CYS A 27 -11.64 17.38 -2.37
C CYS A 27 -12.44 16.46 -1.44
N ASP A 28 -12.77 16.91 -0.23
CA ASP A 28 -13.52 16.11 0.75
C ASP A 28 -14.91 15.74 0.21
N GLU A 29 -15.60 16.67 -0.44
CA GLU A 29 -16.89 16.38 -1.09
C GLU A 29 -16.74 15.42 -2.27
N GLN A 30 -15.71 15.57 -3.11
CA GLN A 30 -15.45 14.65 -4.23
C GLN A 30 -15.03 13.25 -3.78
N CYS A 31 -14.30 13.13 -2.67
CA CYS A 31 -14.00 11.85 -2.04
C CYS A 31 -15.29 11.16 -1.57
N LYS A 32 -16.22 11.89 -0.94
CA LYS A 32 -17.54 11.34 -0.55
C LYS A 32 -18.37 10.89 -1.76
N LEU A 33 -18.33 11.64 -2.86
CA LEU A 33 -19.02 11.23 -4.10
C LEU A 33 -18.38 9.98 -4.72
N SER A 34 -17.05 9.89 -4.71
CA SER A 34 -16.32 8.74 -5.22
C SER A 34 -16.54 7.49 -4.36
N ASP A 35 -16.59 7.63 -3.04
CA ASP A 35 -16.90 6.55 -2.10
C ASP A 35 -18.29 5.94 -2.36
N LYS A 36 -19.30 6.75 -2.70
CA LYS A 36 -20.64 6.27 -3.08
C LYS A 36 -20.65 5.39 -4.35
N LEU A 37 -19.60 5.43 -5.16
CA LEU A 37 -19.45 4.58 -6.35
C LEU A 37 -18.84 3.21 -6.04
N LEU A 38 -18.38 2.99 -4.80
CA LEU A 38 -17.77 1.72 -4.42
C LEU A 38 -18.79 0.56 -4.43
N PRO A 39 -18.35 -0.67 -4.76
CA PRO A 39 -19.22 -1.84 -4.82
C PRO A 39 -20.02 -2.11 -3.52
N LYS A 40 -19.50 -1.71 -2.35
CA LYS A 40 -20.18 -1.88 -1.05
C LYS A 40 -21.59 -1.26 -1.01
N TYR A 41 -21.80 -0.15 -1.72
CA TYR A 41 -23.12 0.51 -1.79
C TYR A 41 -24.13 -0.24 -2.67
N CYS A 42 -23.67 -1.18 -3.51
CA CYS A 42 -24.55 -2.00 -4.34
C CYS A 42 -25.20 -3.18 -3.59
N ALA A 43 -24.69 -3.56 -2.41
CA ALA A 43 -25.18 -4.71 -1.66
C ALA A 43 -26.69 -4.62 -1.33
N ILE A 44 -27.17 -3.41 -0.99
CA ILE A 44 -28.59 -3.18 -0.70
C ILE A 44 -29.44 -3.40 -1.96
N LEU A 45 -28.97 -2.97 -3.14
CA LEU A 45 -29.68 -3.18 -4.41
C LEU A 45 -29.81 -4.67 -4.75
N ILE A 46 -28.73 -5.43 -4.57
CA ILE A 46 -28.70 -6.88 -4.80
C ILE A 46 -29.69 -7.59 -3.86
N SER A 47 -29.64 -7.29 -2.56
CA SER A 47 -30.54 -7.90 -1.57
C SER A 47 -32.02 -7.58 -1.84
N GLN A 48 -32.33 -6.35 -2.25
CA GLN A 48 -33.69 -5.95 -2.64
C GLN A 48 -34.19 -6.73 -3.87
N GLN A 49 -33.33 -6.95 -4.88
CA GLN A 49 -33.69 -7.68 -6.09
C GLN A 49 -33.88 -9.19 -5.83
N LEU A 50 -33.04 -9.80 -4.99
CA LEU A 50 -33.17 -11.21 -4.59
C LEU A 50 -34.43 -11.46 -3.76
N ASN A 51 -34.74 -10.56 -2.82
CA ASN A 51 -35.93 -10.68 -1.97
C ASN A 51 -37.24 -10.39 -2.72
N ARG A 52 -37.21 -9.57 -3.78
CA ARG A 52 -38.37 -9.37 -4.67
C ARG A 52 -38.81 -10.64 -5.39
N LYS A 53 -37.88 -11.56 -5.71
CA LYS A 53 -38.23 -12.88 -6.29
C LYS A 53 -38.90 -13.83 -5.29
N LYS A 54 -38.80 -13.57 -3.98
CA LYS A 54 -39.37 -14.41 -2.90
C LYS A 54 -40.67 -13.88 -2.29
N LYS A 55 -41.05 -12.62 -2.53
CA LYS A 55 -42.28 -12.02 -1.99
C LYS A 55 -43.26 -11.65 -3.10
N ASP A 56 -44.16 -12.59 -3.41
CA ASP A 56 -45.49 -12.24 -3.89
C ASP A 56 -46.26 -11.57 -2.73
N LYS A 57 -46.80 -10.38 -2.99
CA LYS A 57 -47.72 -9.62 -2.11
C LYS A 57 -47.16 -9.13 -0.78
N ASN A 58 -46.43 -8.00 -0.80
CA ASN A 58 -46.64 -6.87 0.13
C ASN A 58 -45.63 -5.74 -0.16
N LYS A 59 -46.01 -4.78 -1.01
CA LYS A 59 -45.31 -3.50 -1.19
C LYS A 59 -45.73 -2.54 -0.07
N LYS A 60 -44.91 -2.42 0.98
CA LYS A 60 -44.86 -1.18 1.78
C LYS A 60 -43.40 -0.83 2.07
N ASN A 61 -43.02 0.36 1.63
CA ASN A 61 -41.80 1.13 1.91
C ASN A 61 -40.47 0.47 1.49
N ALA A 62 -40.23 0.37 0.17
CA ALA A 62 -38.86 0.28 -0.31
C ALA A 62 -38.22 1.68 -0.18
N VAL A 63 -37.21 1.83 0.67
CA VAL A 63 -36.39 3.05 0.73
C VAL A 63 -35.80 3.26 -0.67
N GLU A 64 -36.16 4.38 -1.30
CA GLU A 64 -35.64 4.75 -2.61
C GLU A 64 -34.18 5.19 -2.44
N ILE A 65 -33.25 4.33 -2.84
CA ILE A 65 -31.82 4.62 -2.76
C ILE A 65 -31.51 5.67 -3.83
N GLU A 66 -30.99 6.80 -3.38
CA GLU A 66 -30.60 7.88 -4.27
C GLU A 66 -29.41 7.42 -5.13
N LYS A 67 -29.58 7.47 -6.45
CA LYS A 67 -28.52 7.05 -7.38
C LYS A 67 -27.44 8.13 -7.50
N PRO A 68 -26.15 7.76 -7.51
CA PRO A 68 -25.07 8.69 -7.85
C PRO A 68 -25.35 9.42 -9.17
N GLY A 69 -25.03 10.72 -9.21
CA GLY A 69 -25.32 11.63 -10.32
C GLY A 69 -26.61 12.43 -10.17
N LYS A 70 -27.51 12.07 -9.24
CA LYS A 70 -28.71 12.89 -8.97
C LYS A 70 -28.36 14.24 -8.34
N GLU A 71 -27.28 14.29 -7.54
CA GLU A 71 -26.70 15.51 -7.00
C GLU A 71 -26.27 16.51 -8.09
N SER A 72 -25.94 16.01 -9.29
CA SER A 72 -25.56 16.84 -10.43
C SER A 72 -26.75 17.28 -11.29
N TYR A 73 -27.95 16.73 -11.06
CA TYR A 73 -29.14 17.11 -11.81
C TYR A 73 -29.71 18.44 -11.30
N ARG A 74 -29.25 19.54 -11.91
CA ARG A 74 -29.67 20.89 -11.56
C ARG A 74 -30.97 21.29 -12.27
N LYS A 75 -31.99 21.66 -11.47
CA LYS A 75 -33.27 22.19 -11.97
C LYS A 75 -33.28 23.71 -12.17
N THR A 76 -32.67 24.45 -11.25
CA THR A 76 -32.55 25.92 -11.30
C THR A 76 -31.18 26.35 -10.77
N ARG A 77 -30.67 27.51 -11.25
CA ARG A 77 -29.42 28.12 -10.77
C ARG A 77 -29.61 28.99 -9.53
N GLU A 78 -30.85 29.28 -9.15
CA GLU A 78 -31.17 30.06 -7.94
C GLU A 78 -30.84 29.27 -6.66
N ASN A 79 -30.92 27.94 -6.72
CA ASN A 79 -30.59 27.07 -5.61
C ASN A 79 -29.10 26.69 -5.65
N LEU A 80 -28.27 27.50 -5.00
CA LEU A 80 -26.83 27.27 -4.89
C LEU A 80 -26.53 26.13 -3.90
N THR A 81 -25.92 25.06 -4.41
CA THR A 81 -25.38 23.97 -3.59
C THR A 81 -24.10 24.40 -2.87
N THR A 82 -23.65 23.62 -1.89
CA THR A 82 -22.34 23.85 -1.24
C THR A 82 -21.20 23.85 -2.27
N MET A 83 -21.23 22.92 -3.23
CA MET A 83 -20.23 22.85 -4.31
C MET A 83 -20.25 24.09 -5.19
N ASP A 84 -21.42 24.68 -5.47
CA ASP A 84 -21.50 25.93 -6.24
C ASP A 84 -20.80 27.07 -5.52
N LYS A 85 -21.07 27.22 -4.22
CA LYS A 85 -20.44 28.27 -3.40
C LYS A 85 -18.92 28.11 -3.35
N LEU A 86 -18.44 26.87 -3.18
CA LEU A 86 -17.01 26.55 -3.16
C LEU A 86 -16.35 26.85 -4.51
N HIS A 87 -16.95 26.41 -5.63
CA HIS A 87 -16.40 26.68 -6.96
C HIS A 87 -16.42 28.16 -7.34
N MET A 88 -17.47 28.90 -6.97
CA MET A 88 -17.51 30.35 -7.15
C MET A 88 -16.37 31.04 -6.36
N ALA A 89 -16.24 30.73 -5.07
CA ALA A 89 -15.19 31.30 -4.23
C ALA A 89 -13.78 30.95 -4.74
N LEU A 90 -13.58 29.69 -5.18
CA LEU A 90 -12.31 29.27 -5.76
C LEU A 90 -11.98 30.06 -7.03
N THR A 91 -12.95 30.23 -7.94
CA THR A 91 -12.73 30.94 -9.21
C THR A 91 -12.32 32.39 -8.97
N GLU A 92 -13.04 33.10 -8.10
CA GLU A 92 -12.75 34.51 -7.76
C GLU A 92 -11.38 34.67 -7.08
N LEU A 93 -11.06 33.78 -6.13
CA LEU A 93 -9.79 33.85 -5.41
C LEU A 93 -8.61 33.44 -6.29
N SER A 94 -8.78 32.41 -7.11
CA SER A 94 -7.78 31.99 -8.11
C SER A 94 -7.54 33.09 -9.13
N PHE A 95 -8.56 33.82 -9.56
CA PHE A 95 -8.38 35.00 -10.41
C PHE A 95 -7.47 36.03 -9.74
N ALA A 96 -7.72 36.36 -8.46
CA ALA A 96 -6.90 37.31 -7.72
C ALA A 96 -5.43 36.84 -7.53
N ILE A 97 -5.21 35.55 -7.25
CA ILE A 97 -3.87 34.95 -7.12
C ILE A 97 -3.13 34.96 -8.47
N ASN A 98 -3.85 34.72 -9.56
CA ASN A 98 -3.26 34.59 -10.89
C ASN A 98 -3.07 35.95 -11.60
N TYR A 99 -3.71 37.02 -11.10
CA TYR A 99 -3.80 38.34 -11.73
C TYR A 99 -2.42 38.96 -12.03
N PHE A 100 -1.49 38.89 -11.08
CA PHE A 100 -0.09 39.27 -11.29
C PHE A 100 0.83 38.05 -11.12
N SER A 101 1.78 37.88 -12.04
CA SER A 101 2.83 36.85 -11.91
C SER A 101 3.77 37.16 -10.75
N THR A 102 4.11 38.44 -10.58
CA THR A 102 5.01 38.93 -9.53
C THR A 102 4.55 40.29 -9.01
N VAL A 103 4.74 40.52 -7.73
CA VAL A 103 4.48 41.81 -7.05
C VAL A 103 5.80 42.31 -6.49
N ASN A 104 6.26 43.46 -6.99
CA ASN A 104 7.51 44.08 -6.54
C ASN A 104 7.22 45.08 -5.42
N VAL A 105 7.82 44.85 -4.26
CA VAL A 105 7.67 45.70 -3.07
C VAL A 105 9.06 46.03 -2.58
N TRP A 106 9.51 47.24 -2.90
CA TRP A 106 10.90 47.68 -2.69
C TRP A 106 11.84 46.80 -3.52
N GLU A 107 12.95 46.32 -2.94
CA GLU A 107 13.92 45.44 -3.60
C GLU A 107 13.51 43.95 -3.61
N TYR A 108 12.28 43.62 -3.16
CA TYR A 108 11.81 42.25 -3.03
C TYR A 108 10.73 41.95 -4.07
N THR A 109 10.87 40.79 -4.71
CA THR A 109 9.91 40.24 -5.66
C THR A 109 9.11 39.13 -4.99
N PHE A 110 7.79 39.26 -4.97
CA PHE A 110 6.87 38.26 -4.44
C PHE A 110 6.14 37.56 -5.58
N ALA A 111 5.99 36.24 -5.55
CA ALA A 111 5.25 35.48 -6.54
C ALA A 111 4.01 34.85 -5.90
N PRO A 112 2.80 35.42 -6.07
CA PRO A 112 1.57 34.94 -5.39
C PRO A 112 1.28 33.45 -5.61
N ARG A 113 1.59 32.93 -6.81
CA ARG A 113 1.34 31.53 -7.20
C ARG A 113 2.18 30.54 -6.39
N GLU A 114 3.39 30.93 -6.00
CA GLU A 114 4.31 30.07 -5.22
C GLU A 114 3.79 29.83 -3.80
N TYR A 115 3.11 30.82 -3.20
CA TYR A 115 2.44 30.63 -1.90
C TYR A 115 1.36 29.55 -2.00
N LEU A 116 0.52 29.60 -3.04
CA LEU A 116 -0.51 28.59 -3.25
C LEU A 116 0.12 27.21 -3.52
N TYR A 117 1.14 27.13 -4.38
CA TYR A 117 1.88 25.89 -4.65
C TYR A 117 2.36 25.23 -3.36
N GLN A 118 3.06 25.98 -2.49
CA GLN A 118 3.60 25.46 -1.23
C GLN A 118 2.49 24.98 -0.27
N HIS A 119 1.37 25.71 -0.19
CA HIS A 119 0.23 25.30 0.63
C HIS A 119 -0.45 24.04 0.09
N LEU A 120 -0.56 23.89 -1.23
CA LEU A 120 -1.14 22.69 -1.85
C LEU A 120 -0.27 21.45 -1.64
N GLU A 121 1.04 21.57 -1.82
CA GLU A 121 2.01 20.49 -1.58
C GLU A 121 1.91 20.00 -0.13
N ASN A 122 2.01 20.92 0.83
CA ASN A 122 1.91 20.59 2.25
C ASN A 122 0.54 20.00 2.62
N ARG A 123 -0.55 20.55 2.08
CA ARG A 123 -1.90 20.05 2.37
C ARG A 123 -2.12 18.67 1.78
N PHE A 124 -1.64 18.42 0.57
CA PHE A 124 -1.77 17.14 -0.13
C PHE A 124 -0.97 16.06 0.58
N ALA A 125 0.30 16.32 0.94
CA ALA A 125 1.11 15.38 1.73
C ALA A 125 0.42 14.96 3.04
N ARG A 126 -0.14 15.93 3.79
CA ARG A 126 -0.92 15.62 5.01
C ARG A 126 -2.23 14.89 4.72
N ALA A 127 -2.91 15.22 3.60
CA ALA A 127 -4.13 14.53 3.20
C ALA A 127 -3.88 13.05 2.90
N LEU A 128 -2.80 12.75 2.16
CA LEU A 128 -2.42 11.38 1.79
C LEU A 128 -2.30 10.48 3.02
N VAL A 129 -1.55 10.92 4.03
CA VAL A 129 -1.38 10.17 5.29
C VAL A 129 -2.67 10.16 6.11
N GLY A 130 -3.40 11.28 6.17
CA GLY A 130 -4.68 11.35 6.89
C GLY A 130 -5.74 10.38 6.33
N MET A 131 -5.78 10.18 5.01
CA MET A 131 -6.70 9.26 4.35
C MET A 131 -6.38 7.78 4.62
N VAL A 132 -5.18 7.45 5.09
CA VAL A 132 -4.83 6.08 5.52
C VAL A 132 -5.64 5.65 6.75
N MET A 133 -6.14 6.62 7.53
CA MET A 133 -6.97 6.37 8.72
C MET A 133 -6.34 5.38 9.70
N TYR A 134 -5.01 5.37 9.81
CA TYR A 134 -4.31 4.47 10.70
C TYR A 134 -4.53 4.84 12.16
N ASN A 135 -5.06 3.92 12.95
CA ASN A 135 -5.22 4.06 14.39
C ASN A 135 -4.43 2.98 15.12
N ALA A 136 -3.40 3.40 15.86
CA ALA A 136 -2.52 2.50 16.59
C ALA A 136 -3.22 1.79 17.77
N ASP A 137 -4.25 2.41 18.35
CA ASP A 137 -4.97 1.84 19.50
C ASP A 137 -5.92 0.71 19.06
N THR A 138 -6.60 0.91 17.93
CA THR A 138 -7.57 -0.07 17.38
C THR A 138 -6.95 -1.02 16.35
N ASN A 139 -5.73 -0.74 15.88
CA ASN A 139 -5.07 -1.44 14.77
C ASN A 139 -5.85 -1.38 13.46
N GLU A 140 -6.63 -0.31 13.28
CA GLU A 140 -7.43 -0.07 12.07
C GLU A 140 -6.62 0.70 11.04
N ILE A 141 -6.85 0.38 9.77
CA ILE A 141 -6.27 1.06 8.62
C ILE A 141 -7.28 1.02 7.46
N ALA A 142 -7.29 2.05 6.62
CA ALA A 142 -8.12 2.07 5.43
C ALA A 142 -7.73 0.93 4.46
N LYS A 143 -8.69 0.41 3.72
CA LYS A 143 -8.41 -0.55 2.65
C LYS A 143 -7.62 0.14 1.53
N PRO A 144 -6.58 -0.50 0.97
CA PRO A 144 -5.82 0.06 -0.14
C PRO A 144 -6.70 0.56 -1.30
N SER A 145 -7.76 -0.17 -1.67
CA SER A 145 -8.66 0.22 -2.76
C SER A 145 -9.45 1.49 -2.45
N GLU A 146 -9.97 1.63 -1.23
CA GLU A 146 -10.71 2.81 -0.78
C GLU A 146 -9.80 4.05 -0.68
N LEU A 147 -8.58 3.86 -0.17
CA LEU A 147 -7.55 4.89 -0.16
C LEU A 147 -7.20 5.33 -1.58
N LEU A 148 -6.95 4.39 -2.50
CA LEU A 148 -6.60 4.71 -3.89
C LEU A 148 -7.72 5.50 -4.60
N VAL A 149 -8.98 5.14 -4.38
CA VAL A 149 -10.13 5.90 -4.92
C VAL A 149 -10.14 7.33 -4.38
N SER A 150 -9.90 7.51 -3.08
CA SER A 150 -9.84 8.83 -2.45
C SER A 150 -8.65 9.67 -2.95
N VAL A 151 -7.47 9.06 -3.10
CA VAL A 151 -6.29 9.71 -3.67
C VAL A 151 -6.54 10.16 -5.10
N ARG A 152 -7.13 9.30 -5.94
CA ARG A 152 -7.49 9.65 -7.33
C ARG A 152 -8.51 10.78 -7.38
N ALA A 153 -9.53 10.77 -6.51
CA ALA A 153 -10.51 11.84 -6.43
C ALA A 153 -9.84 13.18 -6.05
N TYR A 154 -8.94 13.15 -5.06
CA TYR A 154 -8.16 14.32 -4.65
C TYR A 154 -7.28 14.85 -5.79
N MET A 155 -6.56 13.97 -6.48
CA MET A 155 -5.71 14.34 -7.63
C MET A 155 -6.54 14.95 -8.76
N ASN A 156 -7.72 14.39 -9.07
CA ASN A 156 -8.60 14.95 -10.09
C ASN A 156 -8.99 16.39 -9.77
N VAL A 157 -9.34 16.70 -8.52
CA VAL A 157 -9.64 18.08 -8.10
C VAL A 157 -8.41 18.96 -8.24
N LEU A 158 -7.25 18.52 -7.75
CA LEU A 158 -6.01 19.29 -7.85
C LEU A 158 -5.64 19.59 -9.32
N GLN A 159 -5.79 18.64 -10.23
CA GLN A 159 -5.53 18.85 -11.65
C GLN A 159 -6.43 19.95 -12.23
N THR A 160 -7.67 20.07 -11.78
CA THR A 160 -8.56 21.13 -12.27
C THR A 160 -8.10 22.54 -11.90
N ILE A 161 -7.23 22.70 -10.89
CA ILE A 161 -6.68 23.99 -10.46
C ILE A 161 -5.85 24.63 -11.58
N GLU A 162 -5.19 23.82 -12.42
CA GLU A 162 -4.39 24.32 -13.55
C GLU A 162 -5.23 25.16 -14.53
N ASN A 163 -6.54 24.95 -14.58
CA ASN A 163 -7.45 25.75 -15.41
C ASN A 163 -7.65 27.18 -14.86
N TYR A 164 -7.39 27.41 -13.57
CA TYR A 164 -7.63 28.69 -12.90
C TYR A 164 -6.33 29.44 -12.58
N VAL A 165 -5.27 28.71 -12.19
CA VAL A 165 -3.97 29.27 -11.84
C VAL A 165 -2.89 28.52 -12.59
N HIS A 166 -1.96 29.26 -13.22
CA HIS A 166 -0.83 28.63 -13.92
C HIS A 166 0.20 28.12 -12.91
N ILE A 167 -0.08 26.95 -12.35
CA ILE A 167 0.77 26.19 -11.43
C ILE A 167 0.97 24.81 -12.05
N ASP A 168 2.17 24.27 -11.93
CA ASP A 168 2.46 22.89 -12.33
C ASP A 168 2.03 21.93 -11.21
N ILE A 169 0.83 21.36 -11.33
CA ILE A 169 0.30 20.40 -10.35
C ILE A 169 0.98 19.03 -10.51
N THR A 170 1.50 18.72 -11.70
CA THR A 170 2.27 17.49 -11.94
C THR A 170 3.51 17.45 -11.02
N ARG A 171 4.18 18.59 -10.83
CA ARG A 171 5.30 18.69 -9.88
C ARG A 171 4.87 18.43 -8.43
N VAL A 172 3.71 18.94 -8.02
CA VAL A 172 3.13 18.66 -6.69
C VAL A 172 2.89 17.17 -6.50
N PHE A 173 2.31 16.50 -7.50
CA PHE A 173 2.09 15.05 -7.46
C PHE A 173 3.39 14.27 -7.36
N ASN A 174 4.38 14.60 -8.20
CA ASN A 174 5.67 13.91 -8.20
C ASN A 174 6.37 14.04 -6.84
N ASN A 175 6.38 15.23 -6.25
CA ASN A 175 7.01 15.43 -4.95
C ASN A 175 6.27 14.67 -3.84
N CYS A 176 4.95 14.84 -3.71
CA CYS A 176 4.20 14.24 -2.62
C CYS A 176 4.09 12.71 -2.76
N LEU A 177 3.68 12.20 -3.92
CA LEU A 177 3.43 10.76 -4.10
C LEU A 177 4.73 9.96 -4.04
N LEU A 178 5.83 10.47 -4.62
CA LEU A 178 7.11 9.76 -4.56
C LEU A 178 7.63 9.65 -3.12
N GLN A 179 7.49 10.71 -2.31
CA GLN A 179 7.84 10.64 -0.89
C GLN A 179 7.04 9.57 -0.15
N GLN A 180 5.75 9.40 -0.47
CA GLN A 180 4.90 8.38 0.18
C GLN A 180 5.32 6.93 -0.11
N THR A 181 6.20 6.71 -1.08
CA THR A 181 6.78 5.38 -1.38
C THR A 181 7.97 4.99 -0.49
N GLN A 182 8.53 5.96 0.24
CA GLN A 182 9.68 5.77 1.13
C GLN A 182 9.22 5.41 2.55
N ALA A 183 10.12 5.05 3.47
CA ALA A 183 9.74 4.76 4.86
C ALA A 183 9.40 6.03 5.68
N ILE A 184 10.06 7.15 5.37
CA ILE A 184 9.83 8.46 5.98
C ILE A 184 9.75 9.51 4.88
N ASP A 185 8.98 10.57 5.12
CA ASP A 185 8.93 11.72 4.22
C ASP A 185 10.08 12.71 4.48
N SER A 186 10.10 13.85 3.77
CA SER A 186 11.14 14.87 3.95
C SER A 186 11.11 15.57 5.32
N HIS A 187 10.03 15.42 6.09
CA HIS A 187 9.86 15.99 7.42
C HIS A 187 10.13 14.97 8.54
N GLY A 188 10.39 13.70 8.19
CA GLY A 188 10.62 12.62 9.14
C GLY A 188 9.35 11.90 9.59
N ASP A 189 8.21 12.18 8.97
CA ASP A 189 6.92 11.56 9.29
C ASP A 189 6.75 10.22 8.56
N LYS A 190 5.97 9.31 9.16
CA LYS A 190 5.64 8.01 8.55
C LYS A 190 4.77 8.19 7.32
N THR A 191 5.12 7.49 6.26
CA THR A 191 4.42 7.51 4.97
C THR A 191 3.36 6.41 4.86
N ILE A 192 2.58 6.44 3.78
CA ILE A 192 1.69 5.34 3.36
C ILE A 192 2.45 4.00 3.34
N ALA A 193 3.62 3.95 2.70
CA ALA A 193 4.40 2.72 2.60
C ALA A 193 4.82 2.17 3.97
N ALA A 194 5.23 3.04 4.90
CA ALA A 194 5.59 2.62 6.24
C ALA A 194 4.40 2.11 7.05
N LEU A 195 3.25 2.80 6.99
CA LEU A 195 2.05 2.43 7.73
C LEU A 195 1.50 1.08 7.27
N TYR A 196 1.35 0.86 5.96
CA TYR A 196 0.90 -0.44 5.44
C TYR A 196 1.94 -1.55 5.68
N THR A 197 3.23 -1.25 5.54
CA THR A 197 4.27 -2.27 5.82
C THR A 197 4.22 -2.73 7.26
N GLN A 198 4.11 -1.79 8.20
CA GLN A 198 3.94 -2.09 9.62
C GLN A 198 2.66 -2.90 9.87
N TRP A 199 1.54 -2.49 9.28
CA TRP A 199 0.26 -3.16 9.49
C TRP A 199 0.26 -4.60 8.95
N TYR A 200 0.78 -4.83 7.74
CA TYR A 200 0.86 -6.18 7.19
C TYR A 200 1.83 -7.08 7.98
N SER A 201 2.97 -6.56 8.43
CA SER A 201 3.97 -7.37 9.15
C SER A 201 3.56 -7.66 10.60
N GLU A 202 3.15 -6.63 11.36
CA GLU A 202 2.95 -6.73 12.80
C GLU A 202 1.53 -7.15 13.20
N ILE A 203 0.53 -6.80 12.39
CA ILE A 203 -0.89 -7.03 12.71
C ILE A 203 -1.43 -8.19 11.87
N PHE A 204 -1.34 -8.08 10.54
CA PHE A 204 -1.95 -9.05 9.62
C PHE A 204 -1.27 -10.42 9.71
N LEU A 205 0.03 -10.51 9.36
CA LEU A 205 0.77 -11.78 9.31
C LEU A 205 0.97 -12.42 10.69
N ARG A 206 1.00 -11.61 11.75
CA ARG A 206 1.02 -12.11 13.13
C ARG A 206 -0.26 -12.87 13.46
N ARG A 207 -1.43 -12.40 13.01
CA ARG A 207 -2.71 -13.11 13.20
C ARG A 207 -2.82 -14.36 12.32
N VAL A 208 -2.22 -14.35 11.13
CA VAL A 208 -2.08 -15.57 10.31
C VAL A 208 -1.26 -16.61 11.06
N SER A 209 -0.14 -16.20 11.66
CA SER A 209 0.73 -17.09 12.45
C SER A 209 0.06 -17.61 13.72
N ALA A 210 -0.96 -16.91 14.24
CA ALA A 210 -1.78 -17.36 15.37
C ALA A 210 -2.85 -18.40 14.98
N GLY A 211 -2.99 -18.73 13.69
CA GLY A 211 -3.94 -19.74 13.20
C GLY A 211 -5.36 -19.25 12.93
N ASN A 212 -5.61 -17.93 13.03
CA ASN A 212 -6.95 -17.36 12.80
C ASN A 212 -7.26 -17.12 11.31
N ILE A 213 -6.23 -17.09 10.48
CA ILE A 213 -6.30 -16.73 9.06
C ILE A 213 -5.48 -17.77 8.28
N CYS A 214 -5.94 -18.19 7.12
CA CYS A 214 -5.19 -19.08 6.23
C CYS A 214 -5.07 -18.51 4.82
N PHE A 215 -4.05 -18.95 4.08
CA PHE A 215 -3.94 -18.62 2.67
C PHE A 215 -4.76 -19.60 1.82
N SER A 216 -5.67 -19.07 0.99
CA SER A 216 -6.47 -19.86 0.06
C SER A 216 -5.98 -19.68 -1.37
N MET A 217 -5.42 -20.74 -1.96
CA MET A 217 -4.98 -20.70 -3.37
C MET A 217 -6.15 -20.49 -4.34
N ASN A 218 -7.34 -21.00 -4.01
CA ASN A 218 -8.52 -20.90 -4.88
C ASN A 218 -9.04 -19.45 -4.97
N GLN A 219 -8.99 -18.71 -3.86
CA GLN A 219 -9.41 -17.31 -3.81
C GLN A 219 -8.27 -16.34 -4.07
N ARG A 220 -7.01 -16.83 -4.09
CA ARG A 220 -5.79 -16.01 -4.17
C ARG A 220 -5.80 -14.86 -3.16
N ALA A 221 -6.20 -15.18 -1.93
CA ALA A 221 -6.33 -14.25 -0.82
C ALA A 221 -6.13 -14.98 0.52
N PHE A 222 -5.94 -14.22 1.59
CA PHE A 222 -6.00 -14.76 2.95
C PHE A 222 -7.42 -14.65 3.49
N VAL A 223 -7.89 -15.74 4.09
CA VAL A 223 -9.28 -15.95 4.49
C VAL A 223 -9.34 -16.22 5.99
N SER A 224 -10.37 -15.70 6.65
CA SER A 224 -10.58 -15.99 8.08
C SER A 224 -11.06 -17.43 8.28
N LEU A 225 -10.47 -18.12 9.24
CA LEU A 225 -10.89 -19.46 9.67
C LEU A 225 -11.86 -19.43 10.86
N THR A 226 -11.90 -18.30 11.57
CA THR A 226 -12.72 -18.13 12.77
C THR A 226 -14.05 -17.48 12.42
N ALA A 227 -15.05 -17.66 13.30
CA ALA A 227 -16.35 -17.04 13.09
C ALA A 227 -16.23 -15.51 12.97
N GLU A 228 -17.08 -14.91 12.12
CA GLU A 228 -17.16 -13.46 11.89
C GLU A 228 -17.20 -12.70 13.23
N GLY A 229 -16.37 -11.65 13.37
CA GLY A 229 -16.32 -10.78 14.55
C GLY A 229 -15.27 -11.13 15.61
N THR A 230 -14.55 -12.24 15.46
CA THR A 230 -13.39 -12.58 16.35
C THR A 230 -12.12 -11.80 16.01
N ILE A 231 -12.00 -11.35 14.76
CA ILE A 231 -10.92 -10.52 14.23
C ILE A 231 -11.54 -9.14 13.93
N PRO A 232 -10.88 -8.01 14.24
CA PRO A 232 -11.45 -6.67 14.07
C PRO A 232 -11.53 -6.24 12.59
N PHE A 233 -11.01 -7.05 11.66
CA PHE A 233 -11.04 -6.79 10.23
C PHE A 233 -11.22 -8.11 9.45
N ASN A 234 -11.74 -7.99 8.22
CA ASN A 234 -11.88 -9.10 7.29
C ASN A 234 -10.60 -9.28 6.46
N PRO A 235 -9.85 -10.38 6.60
CA PRO A 235 -8.55 -10.54 5.92
C PRO A 235 -8.63 -10.49 4.39
N GLU A 236 -9.75 -10.93 3.82
CA GLU A 236 -10.01 -10.93 2.37
C GLU A 236 -10.05 -9.50 1.82
N GLU A 237 -10.58 -8.55 2.59
CA GLU A 237 -10.73 -7.14 2.20
C GLU A 237 -9.41 -6.34 2.28
N PHE A 238 -8.29 -7.03 2.57
CA PHE A 238 -6.95 -6.44 2.58
C PHE A 238 -5.94 -7.27 1.78
N SER A 239 -6.26 -8.48 1.36
CA SER A 239 -5.27 -9.40 0.78
C SER A 239 -5.70 -10.04 -0.53
N ASP A 240 -6.88 -9.70 -1.06
CA ASP A 240 -7.24 -10.10 -2.40
C ASP A 240 -6.36 -9.40 -3.45
N ILE A 241 -6.54 -9.82 -4.70
CA ILE A 241 -5.78 -9.29 -5.84
C ILE A 241 -6.05 -7.79 -6.04
N ASN A 242 -7.29 -7.32 -5.82
CA ASN A 242 -7.64 -5.93 -6.07
C ASN A 242 -6.99 -5.00 -5.04
N GLU A 243 -6.99 -5.40 -3.77
CA GLU A 243 -6.39 -4.65 -2.67
C GLU A 243 -4.87 -4.62 -2.80
N LEU A 244 -4.23 -5.73 -3.16
CA LEU A 244 -2.77 -5.76 -3.34
C LEU A 244 -2.32 -5.03 -4.61
N ARG A 245 -3.14 -4.99 -5.68
CA ARG A 245 -2.90 -4.11 -6.83
C ARG A 245 -3.05 -2.64 -6.45
N ALA A 246 -4.09 -2.30 -5.68
CA ALA A 246 -4.28 -0.93 -5.20
C ALA A 246 -3.13 -0.48 -4.29
N LEU A 247 -2.65 -1.37 -3.41
CA LEU A 247 -1.45 -1.12 -2.60
C LEU A 247 -0.23 -0.89 -3.48
N ALA A 248 0.01 -1.76 -4.47
CA ALA A 248 1.14 -1.63 -5.39
C ALA A 248 1.09 -0.33 -6.21
N GLU A 249 -0.10 0.17 -6.57
CA GLU A 249 -0.24 1.47 -7.24
C GLU A 249 0.05 2.65 -6.30
N LEU A 250 -0.35 2.55 -5.02
CA LEU A 250 -0.13 3.59 -4.02
C LEU A 250 1.35 3.74 -3.62
N ILE A 251 2.05 2.62 -3.39
CA ILE A 251 3.41 2.64 -2.82
C ILE A 251 4.50 2.32 -3.86
N GLY A 252 4.12 1.86 -5.05
CA GLY A 252 5.00 1.62 -6.19
C GLY A 252 6.10 0.59 -5.93
N PRO A 253 7.07 0.46 -6.86
CA PRO A 253 8.21 -0.45 -6.70
C PRO A 253 9.04 -0.20 -5.44
N TYR A 254 9.22 1.07 -5.04
CA TYR A 254 10.01 1.42 -3.86
C TYR A 254 9.35 0.94 -2.57
N GLY A 255 8.06 1.24 -2.37
CA GLY A 255 7.33 0.80 -1.19
C GLY A 255 7.14 -0.72 -1.15
N MET A 256 6.92 -1.35 -2.31
CA MET A 256 6.82 -2.81 -2.40
C MET A 256 8.17 -3.49 -2.13
N LYS A 257 9.30 -2.88 -2.53
CA LYS A 257 10.65 -3.33 -2.15
C LYS A 257 10.84 -3.22 -0.63
N PHE A 258 10.45 -2.11 -0.02
CA PHE A 258 10.51 -1.92 1.42
C PHE A 258 9.66 -2.93 2.21
N LEU A 259 8.42 -3.17 1.75
CA LEU A 259 7.56 -4.23 2.30
C LEU A 259 8.27 -5.59 2.21
N ASN A 260 8.79 -5.94 1.03
CA ASN A 260 9.51 -7.17 0.79
C ASN A 260 10.73 -7.35 1.71
N GLU A 261 11.56 -6.32 1.88
CA GLU A 261 12.72 -6.36 2.77
C GLU A 261 12.31 -6.64 4.22
N THR A 262 11.23 -5.99 4.68
CA THR A 262 10.64 -6.25 6.00
C THR A 262 10.18 -7.70 6.16
N LEU A 263 9.49 -8.25 5.15
CA LEU A 263 9.07 -9.64 5.13
C LEU A 263 10.27 -10.60 5.16
N MET A 264 11.32 -10.32 4.38
CA MET A 264 12.53 -11.14 4.35
C MET A 264 13.30 -11.09 5.67
N TRP A 265 13.29 -9.95 6.36
CA TRP A 265 13.86 -9.84 7.70
C TRP A 265 13.15 -10.78 8.69
N HIS A 266 11.82 -10.85 8.66
CA HIS A 266 11.06 -11.80 9.48
C HIS A 266 11.37 -13.25 9.13
N ILE A 267 11.48 -13.59 7.83
CA ILE A 267 11.88 -14.95 7.41
C ILE A 267 13.28 -15.28 7.91
N ALA A 268 14.25 -14.37 7.76
CA ALA A 268 15.61 -14.60 8.23
C ALA A 268 15.62 -14.88 9.73
N SER A 269 14.84 -14.14 10.53
CA SER A 269 14.66 -14.40 11.96
C SER A 269 14.13 -15.81 12.24
N GLN A 270 13.13 -16.28 11.48
CA GLN A 270 12.63 -17.66 11.60
C GLN A 270 13.69 -18.70 11.22
N VAL A 271 14.48 -18.45 10.18
CA VAL A 271 15.57 -19.33 9.74
C VAL A 271 16.67 -19.43 10.80
N SER A 272 17.01 -18.33 11.47
CA SER A 272 17.98 -18.34 12.57
C SER A 272 17.52 -19.23 13.73
N GLU A 273 16.24 -19.17 14.09
CA GLU A 273 15.66 -20.06 15.10
C GLU A 273 15.62 -21.53 14.65
N LEU A 274 15.32 -21.79 13.38
CA LEU A 274 15.40 -23.14 12.80
C LEU A 274 16.82 -23.71 12.84
N LYS A 275 17.84 -22.89 12.57
CA LYS A 275 19.26 -23.31 12.69
C LYS A 275 19.60 -23.75 14.11
N LYS A 276 19.10 -23.05 15.14
CA LYS A 276 19.28 -23.46 16.55
C LYS A 276 18.65 -24.82 16.85
N LEU A 277 17.47 -25.10 16.28
CA LEU A 277 16.80 -26.39 16.41
C LEU A 277 17.53 -27.52 15.68
N ALA A 278 18.12 -27.22 14.51
CA ALA A 278 18.96 -28.17 13.78
C ALA A 278 20.25 -28.49 14.56
N GLU A 279 20.90 -27.47 15.14
CA GLU A 279 22.10 -27.65 15.97
C GLU A 279 21.79 -28.51 17.21
N SER A 280 20.68 -28.25 17.92
CA SER A 280 20.31 -29.03 19.10
C SER A 280 20.02 -30.51 18.81
N ASN A 281 19.72 -30.84 17.56
CA ASN A 281 19.44 -32.21 17.11
C ASN A 281 20.52 -32.75 16.14
N LYS A 282 21.68 -32.10 16.03
CA LYS A 282 22.71 -32.36 15.00
C LYS A 282 23.11 -33.83 14.90
N GLU A 283 23.42 -34.47 16.03
CA GLU A 283 23.84 -35.87 16.07
C GLU A 283 22.73 -36.83 15.62
N VAL A 284 21.49 -36.59 16.07
CA VAL A 284 20.32 -37.40 15.71
C VAL A 284 20.01 -37.24 14.22
N LEU A 285 20.02 -36.01 13.71
CA LEU A 285 19.78 -35.71 12.28
C LEU A 285 20.87 -36.31 11.38
N LEU A 286 22.14 -36.30 11.80
CA LEU A 286 23.23 -36.99 11.10
C LEU A 286 23.01 -38.51 11.05
N SER A 287 22.59 -39.10 12.17
CA SER A 287 22.29 -40.54 12.24
C SER A 287 21.12 -40.91 11.34
N LEU A 288 20.05 -40.10 11.31
CA LEU A 288 18.90 -40.25 10.42
C LEU A 288 19.32 -40.13 8.94
N ARG A 289 20.13 -39.12 8.59
CA ARG A 289 20.60 -38.88 7.22
C ARG A 289 21.49 -40.01 6.69
N THR A 290 22.26 -40.68 7.55
CA THR A 290 23.18 -41.77 7.15
C THR A 290 22.56 -43.16 7.19
N ASN A 291 21.47 -43.35 7.97
CA ASN A 291 20.78 -44.65 8.11
C ASN A 291 19.34 -44.60 7.57
N PHE A 292 19.09 -43.81 6.53
CA PHE A 292 17.76 -43.66 5.92
C PHE A 292 17.20 -44.97 5.33
N ASP A 293 18.06 -45.95 5.08
CA ASP A 293 17.77 -47.28 4.56
C ASP A 293 17.41 -48.32 5.63
N LYS A 294 17.49 -47.97 6.92
CA LYS A 294 17.24 -48.87 8.06
C LYS A 294 16.04 -48.42 8.91
N PRO A 295 14.82 -48.98 8.66
CA PRO A 295 13.59 -48.53 9.30
C PRO A 295 13.58 -48.57 10.83
N GLU A 296 14.19 -49.60 11.43
CA GLU A 296 14.23 -49.76 12.90
C GLU A 296 15.07 -48.66 13.56
N ILE A 297 16.25 -48.37 12.99
CA ILE A 297 17.13 -47.29 13.46
C ILE A 297 16.45 -45.93 13.26
N MET A 298 15.79 -45.71 12.12
CA MET A 298 15.03 -44.48 11.86
C MET A 298 13.93 -44.25 12.90
N LYS A 299 13.17 -45.29 13.26
CA LYS A 299 12.09 -45.20 14.25
C LYS A 299 12.62 -44.89 15.65
N GLU A 300 13.76 -45.45 16.04
CA GLU A 300 14.39 -45.15 17.32
C GLU A 300 14.98 -43.74 17.38
N GLN A 301 15.66 -43.31 16.32
CA GLN A 301 16.27 -41.98 16.26
C GLN A 301 15.21 -40.87 16.16
N PHE A 302 14.09 -41.10 15.45
CA PHE A 302 12.99 -40.14 15.37
C PHE A 302 12.40 -39.80 16.74
N LYS A 303 12.29 -40.80 17.64
CA LYS A 303 11.80 -40.57 19.02
C LYS A 303 12.71 -39.68 19.86
N LYS A 304 13.98 -39.53 19.47
CA LYS A 304 14.96 -38.68 20.16
C LYS A 304 14.95 -37.23 19.66
N LEU A 305 14.21 -36.93 18.59
CA LEU A 305 14.08 -35.57 18.10
C LEU A 305 13.27 -34.73 19.08
N ASN A 306 13.81 -33.56 19.41
CA ASN A 306 13.14 -32.59 20.27
C ASN A 306 12.55 -31.46 19.42
N ASN A 307 11.42 -30.90 19.88
CA ASN A 307 10.81 -29.70 19.31
C ASN A 307 10.40 -29.81 17.83
N VAL A 308 9.97 -31.00 17.37
CA VAL A 308 9.53 -31.23 15.98
C VAL A 308 8.37 -30.30 15.59
N GLU A 309 7.41 -30.07 16.49
CA GLU A 309 6.29 -29.15 16.26
C GLU A 309 6.76 -27.71 16.01
N ASN A 310 7.79 -27.26 16.72
CA ASN A 310 8.35 -25.91 16.53
C ASN A 310 9.00 -25.77 15.14
N VAL A 311 9.64 -26.83 14.62
CA VAL A 311 10.18 -26.84 13.24
C VAL A 311 9.04 -26.66 12.23
N LEU A 312 7.97 -27.46 12.36
CA LEU A 312 6.80 -27.37 11.49
C LEU A 312 6.12 -26.01 11.56
N GLN A 313 5.92 -25.47 12.77
CA GLN A 313 5.31 -24.16 12.99
C GLN A 313 6.12 -23.06 12.30
N ARG A 314 7.45 -23.02 12.51
CA ARG A 314 8.32 -22.00 11.91
C ARG A 314 8.40 -22.11 10.39
N MET A 315 8.50 -23.33 9.85
CA MET A 315 8.47 -23.55 8.40
C MET A 315 7.12 -23.12 7.79
N THR A 316 6.01 -23.34 8.51
CA THR A 316 4.68 -22.87 8.10
C THR A 316 4.61 -21.34 8.09
N ILE A 317 5.15 -20.66 9.10
CA ILE A 317 5.23 -19.20 9.14
C ILE A 317 6.04 -18.66 7.95
N ILE A 318 7.18 -19.27 7.64
CA ILE A 318 7.99 -18.91 6.45
C ILE A 318 7.16 -19.07 5.17
N GLY A 319 6.48 -20.20 5.00
CA GLY A 319 5.64 -20.47 3.83
C GLY A 319 4.48 -19.47 3.68
N VAL A 320 3.87 -19.07 4.79
CA VAL A 320 2.84 -18.03 4.83
C VAL A 320 3.37 -16.67 4.36
N ILE A 321 4.52 -16.24 4.90
CA ILE A 321 5.12 -14.96 4.54
C ILE A 321 5.51 -14.95 3.04
N LEU A 322 6.08 -16.06 2.55
CA LEU A 322 6.42 -16.21 1.13
C LEU A 322 5.16 -16.21 0.24
N SER A 323 4.06 -16.81 0.70
CA SER A 323 2.79 -16.80 -0.04
C SER A 323 2.23 -15.38 -0.17
N PHE A 324 2.25 -14.60 0.92
CA PHE A 324 1.87 -13.19 0.88
C PHE A 324 2.77 -12.37 -0.05
N ARG A 325 4.10 -12.56 0.05
CA ARG A 325 5.07 -11.91 -0.86
C ARG A 325 4.78 -12.24 -2.32
N ASN A 326 4.57 -13.51 -2.66
CA ASN A 326 4.32 -13.93 -4.04
C ASN A 326 3.06 -13.27 -4.61
N LEU A 327 2.01 -13.15 -3.79
CA LEU A 327 0.78 -12.47 -4.18
C LEU A 327 1.03 -10.97 -4.39
N ALA A 328 1.72 -10.31 -3.46
CA ALA A 328 2.08 -8.90 -3.53
C ALA A 328 2.97 -8.59 -4.75
N GLN A 329 3.95 -9.45 -5.05
CA GLN A 329 4.83 -9.32 -6.23
C GLN A 329 4.08 -9.52 -7.54
N SER A 330 3.20 -10.53 -7.63
CA SER A 330 2.34 -10.72 -8.80
C SER A 330 1.47 -9.48 -9.05
N CYS A 331 0.90 -8.89 -8.00
CA CYS A 331 0.08 -7.68 -8.15
C CYS A 331 0.91 -6.46 -8.58
N LEU A 332 2.15 -6.33 -8.09
CA LEU A 332 3.08 -5.30 -8.57
C LEU A 332 3.40 -5.48 -10.05
N ALA A 333 3.70 -6.71 -10.49
CA ALA A 333 3.97 -6.99 -11.90
C ALA A 333 2.79 -6.58 -12.80
N ASP A 334 1.56 -6.93 -12.40
CA ASP A 334 0.34 -6.54 -13.13
C ASP A 334 0.20 -5.01 -13.26
N VAL A 335 0.46 -4.26 -12.17
CA VAL A 335 0.40 -2.80 -12.19
C VAL A 335 1.50 -2.20 -13.08
N LEU A 336 2.71 -2.75 -13.05
CA LEU A 336 3.82 -2.26 -13.86
C LEU A 336 3.65 -2.61 -15.34
N GLU A 337 2.99 -3.71 -15.67
CA GLU A 337 2.65 -4.08 -17.04
C GLU A 337 1.73 -3.02 -17.68
N GLU A 338 0.76 -2.51 -16.92
CA GLU A 338 -0.11 -1.43 -17.39
C GLU A 338 0.60 -0.07 -17.44
N ARG A 339 1.41 0.26 -16.42
CA ARG A 339 1.96 1.61 -16.25
C ARG A 339 3.26 1.87 -17.00
N ILE A 340 4.11 0.87 -17.16
CA ILE A 340 5.44 0.97 -17.78
C ILE A 340 5.75 -0.23 -18.69
N PRO A 341 4.88 -0.57 -19.67
CA PRO A 341 5.01 -1.79 -20.49
C PRO A 341 6.34 -1.90 -21.23
N PHE A 342 6.87 -0.78 -21.73
CA PHE A 342 8.15 -0.76 -22.46
C PHE A 342 9.35 -1.12 -21.56
N LEU A 343 9.36 -0.62 -20.32
CA LEU A 343 10.43 -0.93 -19.38
C LEU A 343 10.32 -2.39 -18.93
N LEU A 344 9.11 -2.85 -18.61
CA LEU A 344 8.88 -4.22 -18.18
C LEU A 344 9.27 -5.22 -19.28
N SER A 345 8.88 -4.95 -20.54
CA SER A 345 9.28 -5.78 -21.68
C SER A 345 10.80 -5.86 -21.84
N SER A 346 11.51 -4.75 -21.60
CA SER A 346 12.98 -4.72 -21.68
C SER A 346 13.62 -5.55 -20.55
N ILE A 347 13.06 -5.48 -19.33
CA ILE A 347 13.51 -6.29 -18.19
C ILE A 347 13.29 -7.79 -18.46
N VAL A 348 12.11 -8.14 -19.00
CA VAL A 348 11.77 -9.53 -19.35
C VAL A 348 12.70 -10.07 -20.44
N ASP A 349 12.97 -9.28 -21.48
CA ASP A 349 13.90 -9.66 -22.55
C ASP A 349 15.32 -9.89 -22.01
N PHE A 350 15.82 -8.94 -21.21
CA PHE A 350 17.15 -9.03 -20.60
C PHE A 350 17.30 -10.24 -19.68
N ARG A 351 16.23 -10.56 -18.93
CA ARG A 351 16.17 -11.76 -18.08
C ARG A 351 16.27 -13.05 -18.88
N HIS A 352 15.61 -13.14 -20.03
CA HIS A 352 15.59 -14.37 -20.84
C HIS A 352 16.90 -14.65 -21.58
N HIS A 353 17.64 -13.60 -21.95
CA HIS A 353 18.82 -13.70 -22.80
C HIS A 353 20.17 -13.55 -22.07
N LEU A 354 20.21 -13.85 -20.76
CA LEU A 354 21.42 -13.77 -19.93
C LEU A 354 22.50 -14.81 -20.36
N PRO A 355 23.64 -14.39 -20.94
CA PRO A 355 24.59 -15.31 -21.58
C PRO A 355 25.40 -16.20 -20.62
N SER A 356 25.52 -15.83 -19.34
CA SER A 356 26.49 -16.44 -18.40
C SER A 356 25.90 -16.79 -17.04
N GLY A 357 24.57 -16.81 -16.90
CA GLY A 357 23.92 -16.68 -15.59
C GLY A 357 24.16 -15.28 -15.01
N ASP A 358 23.54 -14.96 -13.86
CA ASP A 358 23.59 -13.64 -13.23
C ASP A 358 24.58 -13.65 -12.03
N PRO A 359 25.91 -13.61 -12.27
CA PRO A 359 26.91 -13.79 -11.23
C PRO A 359 26.90 -12.65 -10.20
N MET A 360 26.54 -11.44 -10.61
CA MET A 360 26.45 -10.27 -9.74
C MET A 360 25.05 -10.12 -9.09
N LYS A 361 24.09 -10.99 -9.41
CA LYS A 361 22.69 -10.95 -8.95
C LYS A 361 21.93 -9.66 -9.27
N ILE A 362 22.47 -8.84 -10.17
CA ILE A 362 21.93 -7.51 -10.51
C ILE A 362 20.63 -7.69 -11.30
N VAL A 363 20.62 -8.64 -12.24
CA VAL A 363 19.43 -8.86 -13.09
C VAL A 363 18.30 -9.46 -12.28
N SER A 364 18.63 -10.34 -11.33
CA SER A 364 17.69 -10.94 -10.39
C SER A 364 17.10 -9.87 -9.47
N GLU A 365 17.91 -8.92 -8.97
CA GLU A 365 17.42 -7.80 -8.17
C GLU A 365 16.50 -6.89 -8.98
N MET A 366 16.88 -6.52 -10.20
CA MET A 366 16.04 -5.72 -11.10
C MET A 366 14.72 -6.43 -11.43
N THR A 367 14.79 -7.73 -11.73
CA THR A 367 13.61 -8.57 -12.02
C THR A 367 12.67 -8.62 -10.82
N SER A 368 13.21 -8.84 -9.62
CA SER A 368 12.42 -8.85 -8.39
C SER A 368 11.84 -7.47 -8.05
N ALA A 369 12.57 -6.37 -8.32
CA ALA A 369 12.04 -5.02 -8.12
C ALA A 369 10.85 -4.71 -9.05
N ALA A 370 10.78 -5.39 -10.20
CA ALA A 370 9.66 -5.33 -11.14
C ALA A 370 8.51 -6.31 -10.83
N GLY A 371 8.52 -7.00 -9.69
CA GLY A 371 7.47 -7.96 -9.33
C GLY A 371 7.58 -9.33 -10.03
N LEU A 372 8.61 -9.53 -10.85
CA LEU A 372 8.76 -10.76 -11.63
C LEU A 372 9.40 -11.88 -10.78
N PRO A 373 8.94 -13.13 -10.91
CA PRO A 373 9.40 -14.23 -10.06
C PRO A 373 10.84 -14.64 -10.40
N CYS A 374 11.73 -14.73 -9.41
CA CYS A 374 13.12 -15.17 -9.60
C CYS A 374 13.31 -16.62 -9.14
N LYS A 375 14.22 -17.37 -9.79
CA LYS A 375 14.57 -18.74 -9.35
C LYS A 375 15.24 -18.74 -7.97
N VAL A 376 16.12 -17.77 -7.74
CA VAL A 376 16.74 -17.49 -6.44
C VAL A 376 16.35 -16.07 -6.06
N ASP A 377 15.73 -15.94 -4.90
CA ASP A 377 15.27 -14.63 -4.43
C ASP A 377 16.46 -13.80 -3.92
N PRO A 378 16.77 -12.65 -4.57
CA PRO A 378 17.92 -11.82 -4.20
C PRO A 378 17.70 -11.16 -2.83
N THR A 379 16.49 -10.71 -2.53
CA THR A 379 16.14 -10.06 -1.25
C THR A 379 16.28 -11.05 -0.10
N LEU A 380 15.77 -12.28 -0.26
CA LEU A 380 15.91 -13.32 0.75
C LEU A 380 17.38 -13.70 0.96
N THR A 381 18.14 -13.84 -0.12
CA THR A 381 19.57 -14.17 -0.02
C THR A 381 20.32 -13.09 0.77
N ASN A 382 20.04 -11.82 0.51
CA ASN A 382 20.67 -10.70 1.22
C ASN A 382 20.26 -10.69 2.70
N ALA A 383 18.97 -10.89 3.02
CA ALA A 383 18.49 -10.94 4.39
C ALA A 383 19.13 -12.08 5.21
N LEU A 384 19.30 -13.28 4.60
CA LEU A 384 19.95 -14.41 5.25
C LEU A 384 21.44 -14.16 5.51
N LYS A 385 22.15 -13.52 4.56
CA LYS A 385 23.56 -13.14 4.72
C LYS A 385 23.77 -12.08 5.80
N MET A 386 22.85 -11.12 5.93
CA MET A 386 22.95 -10.06 6.94
C MET A 386 22.90 -10.61 8.38
N GLN A 387 22.23 -11.75 8.61
CA GLN A 387 22.16 -12.34 9.95
C GLN A 387 23.43 -13.09 10.36
N LYS A 388 24.26 -13.52 9.41
CA LYS A 388 25.60 -14.07 9.69
C LYS A 388 26.49 -13.97 8.43
N PRO A 389 27.49 -13.07 8.41
CA PRO A 389 28.33 -12.82 7.24
C PRO A 389 29.42 -13.88 7.00
N GLU A 390 29.69 -14.76 7.96
CA GLU A 390 30.74 -15.79 7.86
C GLU A 390 30.13 -17.19 7.65
N SER A 391 30.41 -17.77 6.49
CA SER A 391 30.07 -19.15 6.13
C SER A 391 31.19 -20.07 6.56
N ASP A 392 31.04 -20.73 7.70
CA ASP A 392 31.94 -21.80 8.12
C ASP A 392 31.46 -23.16 7.57
N GLY A 393 32.34 -24.16 7.47
CA GLY A 393 32.00 -25.49 6.94
C GLY A 393 30.87 -26.18 7.73
N GLU A 394 30.74 -25.86 9.02
CA GLU A 394 29.65 -26.32 9.88
C GLU A 394 28.28 -25.74 9.47
N GLU A 395 28.23 -24.54 8.88
CA GLU A 395 26.98 -23.92 8.44
C GLU A 395 26.35 -24.68 7.28
N HIS A 396 27.16 -25.12 6.31
CA HIS A 396 26.65 -25.91 5.20
C HIS A 396 26.04 -27.22 5.69
N LEU A 397 26.66 -27.87 6.68
CA LEU A 397 26.13 -29.08 7.28
C LEU A 397 24.77 -28.81 7.95
N LEU A 398 24.65 -27.74 8.74
CA LEU A 398 23.38 -27.38 9.39
C LEU A 398 22.27 -27.09 8.40
N VAL A 399 22.58 -26.41 7.28
CA VAL A 399 21.61 -26.17 6.21
C VAL A 399 21.18 -27.47 5.54
N CYS A 400 22.06 -28.49 5.44
CA CYS A 400 21.67 -29.80 4.92
C CYS A 400 20.89 -30.67 5.92
N LEU A 401 20.97 -30.37 7.22
CA LEU A 401 20.25 -31.11 8.27
C LEU A 401 18.86 -30.51 8.55
N LEU A 402 18.66 -29.24 8.20
CA LEU A 402 17.36 -28.58 8.13
C LEU A 402 16.61 -29.00 6.86
#